data_AF-A0A835XAH4-F1
#
_entry.id   AF-A0A835XAH4-F1
#
_cell.length_a   1.000
_cell.length_b   1.000
_cell.length_c   1.000
_cell.angle_alpha   90.00
_cell.angle_beta   90.00
_cell.angle_gamma   90.00
#
_symmetry.space_group_name_H-M   'P 1'
#
loop_
_entity.id
_entity.type
_entity.pdbx_description
1 polymer ?
#
loop_
_entity_poly.entity_id
_entity_poly.type
_entity_poly.pdbx_seq_one_letter_code
_entity_poly.pdbx_strand_id
1 'polypeptide(L)'
;MSKEEIGITASKKDDFSEWYTQVVLKAELADYAPVKGLIVLRPDGYSIWESIKKSLNEKFSKLGVRDGFLPVLIPESLLAKEKKHFAGLNPEVFWVTHSGENELGDKLALRPTSETLAYSLYSKWIKSWRDLPLKINFWNTALRAEIKGTKPFIRTSEFLWQEGHTVHTTQEEAEKEVLKILDIYKSIIEEE
;
A
#
# COMPACT_ATOMS: atom_id res chain seq x y z
N MET A 1 7.25 4.98 -41.21
CA MET A 1 6.69 4.35 -40.00
C MET A 1 7.62 3.20 -39.64
N SER A 2 8.42 3.35 -38.59
CA SER A 2 9.25 2.25 -38.07
C SER A 2 8.33 1.09 -37.70
N LYS A 3 8.68 -0.15 -38.09
CA LYS A 3 8.00 -1.35 -37.59
C LYS A 3 8.07 -1.29 -36.07
N GLU A 4 6.95 -1.09 -35.39
CA GLU A 4 6.90 -1.30 -33.95
C GLU A 4 7.27 -2.75 -33.70
N GLU A 5 8.32 -2.97 -32.92
CA GLU A 5 8.71 -4.31 -32.50
C GLU A 5 7.69 -4.82 -31.49
N ILE A 6 6.70 -5.55 -32.00
CA ILE A 6 5.56 -6.10 -31.25
C ILE A 6 6.04 -7.08 -30.15
N GLY A 7 7.11 -7.83 -30.38
CA GLY A 7 7.61 -8.87 -29.47
C GLY A 7 8.59 -8.37 -28.40
N ILE A 8 8.88 -9.22 -27.41
CA ILE A 8 9.92 -8.97 -26.40
C ILE A 8 11.30 -9.20 -27.03
N THR A 9 12.20 -8.22 -26.93
CA THR A 9 13.54 -8.27 -27.53
C THR A 9 14.66 -8.54 -26.53
N ALA A 10 14.43 -8.27 -25.25
CA ALA A 10 15.39 -8.56 -24.19
C ALA A 10 15.28 -10.02 -23.69
N SER A 11 16.42 -10.64 -23.41
CA SER A 11 16.50 -11.99 -22.82
C SER A 11 16.30 -11.90 -21.31
N LYS A 12 15.38 -12.71 -20.75
CA LYS A 12 15.18 -12.80 -19.29
C LYS A 12 16.47 -13.16 -18.54
N LYS A 13 17.34 -13.97 -19.15
CA LYS A 13 18.57 -14.46 -18.53
C LYS A 13 19.69 -13.41 -18.58
N ASP A 14 19.79 -12.68 -19.69
CA ASP A 14 20.94 -11.81 -19.97
C ASP A 14 20.66 -10.34 -19.62
N ASP A 15 19.40 -9.89 -19.76
CA ASP A 15 18.94 -8.57 -19.34
C ASP A 15 17.53 -8.64 -18.73
N PHE A 16 17.48 -9.12 -17.49
CA PHE A 16 16.23 -9.27 -16.74
C PHE A 16 15.48 -7.94 -16.55
N SER A 17 16.23 -6.85 -16.37
CA SER A 17 15.69 -5.53 -16.06
C SER A 17 14.87 -4.98 -17.22
N GLU A 18 15.41 -5.08 -18.43
CA GLU A 18 14.73 -4.66 -19.66
C GLU A 18 13.64 -5.66 -20.05
N TRP A 19 13.92 -6.97 -19.96
CA TRP A 19 12.93 -8.02 -20.22
C TRP A 19 11.65 -7.80 -19.41
N TYR A 20 11.78 -7.55 -18.10
CA TYR A 20 10.63 -7.34 -17.21
C TYR A 20 9.82 -6.09 -17.62
N THR A 21 10.52 -4.99 -17.89
CA THR A 21 9.86 -3.75 -18.32
C THR A 21 9.13 -3.95 -19.64
N GLN A 22 9.73 -4.61 -20.63
CA GLN A 22 9.05 -4.90 -21.89
C GLN A 22 7.84 -5.81 -21.70
N VAL A 23 7.93 -6.85 -20.86
CA VAL A 23 6.80 -7.74 -20.60
C VAL A 23 5.62 -6.95 -20.02
N VAL A 24 5.85 -6.13 -19.00
CA VAL A 24 4.77 -5.36 -18.36
C VAL A 24 4.11 -4.38 -19.34
N LEU A 25 4.91 -3.61 -20.08
CA LEU A 25 4.40 -2.56 -20.97
C LEU A 25 3.75 -3.16 -22.22
N LYS A 26 4.41 -4.12 -22.88
CA LYS A 26 3.90 -4.72 -24.13
C LYS A 26 2.74 -5.68 -23.91
N ALA A 27 2.62 -6.28 -22.72
CA ALA A 27 1.42 -7.02 -22.32
C ALA A 27 0.31 -6.11 -21.78
N GLU A 28 0.47 -4.78 -21.87
CA GLU A 28 -0.58 -3.82 -21.53
C GLU A 28 -1.08 -3.92 -20.08
N LEU A 29 -0.20 -4.31 -19.14
CA LEU A 29 -0.57 -4.45 -17.73
C LEU A 29 -0.48 -3.12 -16.99
N ALA A 30 0.54 -2.31 -17.30
CA ALA A 30 0.73 -1.00 -16.72
C ALA A 30 1.48 -0.09 -17.70
N ASP A 31 1.39 1.21 -17.47
CA ASP A 31 2.16 2.25 -18.17
C ASP A 31 2.81 3.20 -17.17
N TYR A 32 3.84 3.91 -17.61
CA TYR A 32 4.42 5.00 -16.82
C TYR A 32 3.50 6.22 -16.84
N ALA A 33 3.25 6.79 -15.67
CA ALA A 33 2.59 8.08 -15.57
C ALA A 33 3.56 9.21 -15.97
N PRO A 34 3.08 10.43 -16.30
CA PRO A 34 3.94 11.59 -16.57
C PRO A 34 4.71 12.11 -15.34
N VAL A 35 4.56 11.45 -14.18
CA VAL A 35 5.24 11.77 -12.93
C VAL A 35 6.16 10.61 -12.58
N LYS A 36 7.44 10.91 -12.34
CA LYS A 36 8.44 9.91 -11.94
C LYS A 36 7.97 9.16 -10.68
N GLY A 37 8.09 7.83 -10.69
CA GLY A 37 7.66 7.01 -9.57
C GLY A 37 6.24 6.47 -9.70
N LEU A 38 5.38 7.12 -10.47
CA LEU A 38 3.98 6.75 -10.62
C LEU A 38 3.76 5.89 -11.88
N ILE A 39 2.82 4.96 -11.78
CA ILE A 39 2.37 4.12 -12.89
C ILE A 39 0.85 4.20 -13.00
N VAL A 40 0.34 3.88 -14.18
CA VAL A 40 -1.08 3.64 -14.43
C VAL A 40 -1.26 2.14 -14.57
N LEU A 41 -2.16 1.54 -13.79
CA LEU A 41 -2.59 0.18 -14.02
C LEU A 41 -3.62 0.17 -15.14
N ARG A 42 -3.34 -0.55 -16.21
CA ARG A 42 -4.30 -0.78 -17.30
C ARG A 42 -5.33 -1.85 -16.86
N PRO A 43 -6.44 -2.03 -17.59
CA PRO A 43 -7.51 -2.95 -17.17
C PRO A 43 -7.03 -4.35 -16.81
N ASP A 44 -6.14 -4.95 -17.62
CA ASP A 44 -5.61 -6.28 -17.36
C ASP A 44 -4.73 -6.33 -16.10
N GLY A 45 -3.84 -5.35 -15.90
CA GLY A 45 -3.06 -5.24 -14.68
C GLY A 45 -3.91 -4.97 -13.43
N TYR A 46 -4.97 -4.17 -13.55
CA TYR A 46 -5.88 -3.90 -12.44
C TYR A 46 -6.78 -5.13 -12.13
N SER A 47 -7.14 -5.93 -13.13
CA SER A 47 -7.93 -7.16 -12.93
C SER A 47 -7.21 -8.20 -12.04
N ILE A 48 -5.87 -8.25 -12.14
CA ILE A 48 -5.04 -9.08 -11.27
C ILE A 48 -5.17 -8.61 -9.82
N TRP A 49 -5.09 -7.30 -9.60
CA TRP A 49 -5.30 -6.70 -8.29
C TRP A 49 -6.70 -6.96 -7.74
N GLU A 50 -7.75 -6.83 -8.56
CA GLU A 50 -9.12 -7.13 -8.15
C GLU A 50 -9.29 -8.60 -7.73
N SER A 51 -8.64 -9.51 -8.44
CA SER A 51 -8.66 -10.94 -8.13
C SER A 51 -8.00 -11.23 -6.78
N ILE A 52 -6.80 -10.69 -6.55
CA ILE A 52 -6.08 -10.79 -5.26
C ILE A 52 -6.93 -10.19 -4.13
N LYS A 53 -7.46 -8.98 -4.34
CA LYS A 53 -8.29 -8.27 -3.37
C LYS A 53 -9.53 -9.08 -2.99
N LYS A 54 -10.23 -9.65 -3.97
CA LYS A 54 -11.43 -10.46 -3.74
C LYS A 54 -11.12 -11.66 -2.85
N SER A 55 -10.10 -12.45 -3.20
CA SER A 55 -9.74 -13.63 -2.42
C SER A 55 -9.31 -13.28 -0.99
N LEU A 56 -8.43 -12.28 -0.84
CA LEU A 56 -8.02 -11.80 0.47
C LEU A 56 -9.20 -11.34 1.32
N ASN A 57 -10.15 -10.60 0.73
CA ASN A 57 -11.31 -10.11 1.47
C ASN A 57 -12.24 -11.25 1.95
N GLU A 58 -12.41 -12.29 1.12
CA GLU A 58 -13.15 -13.50 1.52
C GLU A 58 -12.46 -14.23 2.69
N LYS A 59 -11.12 -14.27 2.71
CA LYS A 59 -10.37 -14.89 3.82
C LYS A 59 -10.39 -14.03 5.09
N PHE A 60 -10.23 -12.71 4.96
CA PHE A 60 -10.26 -11.77 6.09
C PHE A 60 -11.63 -11.71 6.77
N SER A 61 -12.71 -11.69 5.98
CA SER A 61 -14.08 -11.70 6.52
C SER A 61 -14.37 -12.96 7.36
N LYS A 62 -13.85 -14.12 6.97
CA LYS A 62 -13.93 -15.37 7.77
C LYS A 62 -13.20 -15.27 9.12
N LEU A 63 -12.19 -14.39 9.24
CA LEU A 63 -11.48 -14.12 10.50
C LEU A 63 -12.15 -13.03 11.35
N GLY A 64 -13.29 -12.50 10.91
CA GLY A 64 -14.00 -11.40 11.57
C GLY A 64 -13.36 -10.03 11.35
N VAL A 65 -12.44 -9.90 10.39
CA VAL A 65 -11.85 -8.62 10.00
C VAL A 65 -12.88 -7.83 9.19
N ARG A 66 -13.02 -6.53 9.48
CA ARG A 66 -13.93 -5.64 8.76
C ARG A 66 -13.17 -4.58 7.98
N ASP A 67 -13.60 -4.28 6.78
CA ASP A 67 -13.03 -3.19 6.00
C ASP A 67 -13.41 -1.82 6.59
N GLY A 68 -12.48 -0.87 6.49
CA GLY A 68 -12.68 0.54 6.82
C GLY A 68 -12.02 1.44 5.78
N PHE A 69 -12.11 2.74 6.02
CA PHE A 69 -11.46 3.77 5.19
C PHE A 69 -10.74 4.79 6.07
N LEU A 70 -9.56 5.21 5.64
CA LEU A 70 -8.79 6.28 6.27
C LEU A 70 -8.43 7.35 5.23
N PRO A 71 -8.54 8.65 5.58
CA PRO A 71 -8.07 9.74 4.75
C PRO A 71 -6.58 9.62 4.40
N VAL A 72 -6.23 10.07 3.20
CA VAL A 72 -4.85 10.04 2.67
C VAL A 72 -3.93 11.11 3.29
N LEU A 73 -4.49 12.19 3.83
CA LEU A 73 -3.73 13.30 4.39
C LEU A 73 -3.57 13.15 5.91
N ILE A 74 -2.32 13.24 6.39
CA ILE A 74 -1.96 13.16 7.81
C ILE A 74 -1.30 14.48 8.21
N PRO A 75 -1.79 15.18 9.26
CA PRO A 75 -1.15 16.40 9.74
C PRO A 75 0.29 16.16 10.22
N GLU A 76 1.20 17.08 9.94
CA GLU A 76 2.60 17.03 10.41
C GLU A 76 2.67 16.89 11.93
N SER A 77 1.81 17.65 12.63
CA SER A 77 1.68 17.60 14.08
C SER A 77 1.34 16.21 14.62
N LEU A 78 0.62 15.39 13.86
CA LEU A 78 0.27 14.01 14.22
C LEU A 78 1.44 13.06 13.92
N LEU A 79 2.06 13.15 12.73
CA LEU A 79 3.25 12.37 12.37
C LEU A 79 4.43 12.60 13.33
N ALA A 80 4.60 13.84 13.78
CA ALA A 80 5.68 14.23 14.68
C ALA A 80 5.62 13.51 16.05
N LYS A 81 4.44 13.07 16.49
CA LYS A 81 4.28 12.35 17.77
C LYS A 81 4.89 10.96 17.75
N GLU A 82 4.95 10.35 16.58
CA GLU A 82 5.50 9.00 16.36
C GLU A 82 6.96 9.03 15.88
N LYS A 83 7.65 10.17 16.00
CA LYS A 83 9.04 10.39 15.53
C LYS A 83 10.03 9.27 15.92
N LYS A 84 9.81 8.55 17.02
CA LYS A 84 10.66 7.40 17.41
C LYS A 84 10.47 6.19 16.49
N HIS A 85 9.24 5.90 16.05
CA HIS A 85 8.97 4.85 15.05
C HIS A 85 9.45 5.28 13.66
N PHE A 86 9.42 6.60 13.37
CA PHE A 86 9.87 7.18 12.10
C PHE A 86 11.36 7.59 12.07
N ALA A 87 12.14 7.38 13.14
CA ALA A 87 13.52 7.87 13.24
C ALA A 87 14.49 7.23 12.21
N GLY A 88 14.12 6.08 11.63
CA GLY A 88 14.82 5.46 10.49
C GLY A 88 14.13 5.68 9.14
N LEU A 89 12.88 6.17 9.14
CA LEU A 89 12.13 6.62 7.98
C LEU A 89 12.37 8.13 7.84
N ASN A 90 13.56 8.51 7.40
CA ASN A 90 13.75 9.89 6.91
C ASN A 90 12.68 10.10 5.83
N PRO A 91 11.67 10.96 6.03
CA PRO A 91 10.35 10.70 5.51
C PRO A 91 10.36 10.94 4.02
N GLU A 92 10.44 9.85 3.26
CA GLU A 92 10.05 9.82 1.86
C GLU A 92 8.53 10.01 1.82
N VAL A 93 8.05 11.20 2.20
CA VAL A 93 6.64 11.59 2.16
C VAL A 93 6.50 12.81 1.29
N PHE A 94 5.42 12.86 0.53
CA PHE A 94 5.03 14.06 -0.18
C PHE A 94 4.27 14.98 0.78
N TRP A 95 4.56 16.27 0.72
CA TRP A 95 3.90 17.29 1.52
C TRP A 95 2.93 18.11 0.68
N VAL A 96 1.73 18.29 1.20
CA VAL A 96 0.77 19.29 0.75
C VAL A 96 0.90 20.50 1.67
N THR A 97 1.27 21.64 1.09
CA THR A 97 1.49 22.91 1.81
C THR A 97 0.51 24.00 1.41
N HIS A 98 -0.26 23.79 0.34
CA HIS A 98 -1.21 24.77 -0.20
C HIS A 98 -2.55 24.11 -0.52
N SER A 99 -3.63 24.89 -0.38
CA SER A 99 -4.97 24.56 -0.87
C SER A 99 -5.42 25.65 -1.85
N GLY A 100 -5.31 25.38 -3.15
CA GLY A 100 -5.38 26.42 -4.17
C GLY A 100 -4.19 27.35 -4.03
N GLU A 101 -4.45 28.65 -3.88
CA GLU A 101 -3.41 29.68 -3.71
C GLU A 101 -3.07 29.96 -2.23
N ASN A 102 -3.83 29.39 -1.28
CA ASN A 102 -3.63 29.66 0.15
C ASN A 102 -2.65 28.67 0.78
N GLU A 103 -1.67 29.17 1.52
CA GLU A 103 -0.78 28.36 2.35
C GLU A 103 -1.55 27.73 3.53
N LEU A 104 -1.26 26.47 3.83
CA LEU A 104 -1.85 25.74 4.95
C LEU A 104 -1.12 26.09 6.25
N GLY A 105 -1.87 26.27 7.33
CA GLY A 105 -1.29 26.53 8.66
C GLY A 105 -0.53 25.33 9.26
N ASP A 106 -0.91 24.10 8.90
CA ASP A 106 -0.18 22.86 9.23
C ASP A 106 0.05 22.08 7.93
N LYS A 107 1.27 21.58 7.72
CA LYS A 107 1.58 20.80 6.53
C LYS A 107 0.90 19.44 6.62
N LEU A 108 0.40 18.95 5.50
CA LEU A 108 -0.25 17.65 5.43
C LEU A 108 0.62 16.69 4.63
N ALA A 109 1.03 15.59 5.25
CA ALA A 109 1.73 14.52 4.54
C ALA A 109 0.72 13.65 3.79
N LEU A 110 1.06 13.27 2.56
CA LEU A 110 0.45 12.11 1.93
C LEU A 110 0.91 10.86 2.68
N ARG A 111 -0.04 10.01 3.05
CA ARG A 111 0.18 8.85 3.88
C ARG A 111 1.21 7.88 3.27
N PRO A 112 2.33 7.61 3.97
CA PRO A 112 3.20 6.47 3.65
C PRO A 112 2.73 5.16 4.29
N THR A 113 1.98 5.27 5.40
CA THR A 113 1.38 4.19 6.21
C THR A 113 0.38 4.75 7.23
N SER A 114 -0.65 4.00 7.65
CA SER A 114 -1.80 4.53 8.40
C SER A 114 -1.66 4.56 9.93
N GLU A 115 -0.63 3.97 10.54
CA GLU A 115 -0.53 3.71 11.98
C GLU A 115 -0.81 4.95 12.82
N THR A 116 -0.12 6.05 12.54
CA THR A 116 -0.23 7.32 13.29
C THR A 116 -1.68 7.83 13.30
N LEU A 117 -2.38 7.70 12.18
CA LEU A 117 -3.78 8.12 12.06
C LEU A 117 -4.72 7.10 12.72
N ALA A 118 -4.59 5.82 12.37
CA ALA A 118 -5.42 4.73 12.86
C ALA A 118 -5.37 4.65 14.39
N TYR A 119 -4.18 4.68 15.00
CA TYR A 119 -4.01 4.47 16.44
C TYR A 119 -4.49 5.67 17.26
N SER A 120 -4.40 6.88 16.70
CA SER A 120 -5.03 8.07 17.28
C SER A 120 -6.55 7.98 17.36
N LEU A 121 -7.17 7.19 16.47
CA LEU A 121 -8.61 6.93 16.45
C LEU A 121 -8.97 5.71 17.31
N TYR A 122 -8.18 4.64 17.26
CA TYR A 122 -8.44 3.42 18.02
C TYR A 122 -8.41 3.69 19.53
N SER A 123 -7.48 4.54 20.00
CA SER A 123 -7.46 5.01 21.39
C SER A 123 -8.74 5.74 21.82
N LYS A 124 -9.49 6.32 20.87
CA LYS A 124 -10.80 6.93 21.14
C LYS A 124 -11.93 5.91 21.11
N TRP A 125 -11.84 4.85 20.31
CA TRP A 125 -12.89 3.84 20.15
C TRP A 125 -12.85 2.77 21.23
N ILE A 126 -11.66 2.33 21.62
CA ILE A 126 -11.47 1.28 22.62
C ILE A 126 -11.59 1.91 24.01
N LYS A 127 -12.69 1.63 24.71
CA LYS A 127 -12.98 2.11 26.07
C LYS A 127 -12.93 1.00 27.11
N SER A 128 -13.15 -0.24 26.70
CA SER A 128 -13.18 -1.41 27.56
C SER A 128 -12.64 -2.64 26.84
N TRP A 129 -12.35 -3.70 27.60
CA TRP A 129 -12.00 -5.02 27.06
C TRP A 129 -13.10 -5.58 26.14
N ARG A 130 -14.35 -5.13 26.29
CA ARG A 130 -15.48 -5.52 25.44
C ARG A 130 -15.40 -5.02 24.00
N ASP A 131 -14.58 -4.00 23.75
CA ASP A 131 -14.35 -3.46 22.41
C ASP A 131 -13.27 -4.25 21.64
N LEU A 132 -12.68 -5.27 22.29
CA LEU A 132 -11.64 -6.13 21.74
C LEU A 132 -12.18 -7.54 21.43
N PRO A 133 -11.62 -8.23 20.41
CA PRO A 133 -10.58 -7.75 19.51
C PRO A 133 -11.12 -6.76 18.47
N LEU A 134 -10.39 -5.69 18.23
CA LEU A 134 -10.65 -4.77 17.13
C LEU A 134 -9.85 -5.25 15.92
N LYS A 135 -10.51 -5.55 14.81
CA LYS A 135 -9.84 -6.01 13.57
C LYS A 135 -10.35 -5.24 12.37
N ILE A 136 -9.52 -4.35 11.84
CA ILE A 136 -9.90 -3.51 10.71
C ILE A 136 -8.86 -3.62 9.60
N ASN A 137 -9.36 -3.73 8.39
CA ASN A 137 -8.58 -3.76 7.17
C ASN A 137 -8.81 -2.50 6.33
N PHE A 138 -7.79 -2.00 5.65
CA PHE A 138 -7.90 -0.87 4.74
C PHE A 138 -7.33 -1.24 3.37
N TRP A 139 -8.17 -1.14 2.33
CA TRP A 139 -7.74 -1.19 0.93
C TRP A 139 -7.53 0.23 0.44
N ASN A 140 -6.29 0.63 0.18
CA ASN A 140 -5.99 2.01 -0.18
C ASN A 140 -4.67 2.15 -0.95
N THR A 141 -4.27 3.39 -1.23
CA THR A 141 -2.91 3.70 -1.70
C THR A 141 -2.02 4.17 -0.56
N ALA A 142 -0.74 3.83 -0.67
CA ALA A 142 0.34 4.45 0.08
C ALA A 142 1.30 5.17 -0.86
N LEU A 143 1.80 6.32 -0.40
CA LEU A 143 2.74 7.13 -1.15
C LEU A 143 4.05 7.26 -0.39
N ARG A 144 5.13 6.83 -1.05
CA ARG A 144 6.50 6.94 -0.57
C ARG A 144 7.30 7.72 -1.62
N ALA A 145 7.94 8.81 -1.22
CA ALA A 145 8.77 9.66 -2.08
C ALA A 145 10.11 9.00 -2.46
N GLU A 146 10.02 7.79 -3.00
CA GLU A 146 11.11 6.95 -3.49
C GLU A 146 11.41 7.33 -4.94
N ILE A 147 12.33 8.27 -5.14
CA ILE A 147 12.57 8.90 -6.46
C ILE A 147 13.75 8.23 -7.21
N LYS A 148 14.39 7.19 -6.66
CA LYS A 148 15.64 6.67 -7.22
C LYS A 148 15.45 5.84 -8.50
N GLY A 149 14.43 4.98 -8.58
CA GLY A 149 14.15 4.20 -9.77
C GLY A 149 12.80 3.51 -9.73
N THR A 150 12.02 3.65 -10.81
CA THR A 150 10.68 3.05 -10.94
C THR A 150 10.78 1.71 -11.65
N LYS A 151 10.28 0.65 -11.00
CA LYS A 151 10.04 -0.64 -11.63
C LYS A 151 8.56 -0.97 -11.43
N PRO A 152 7.75 -1.00 -12.51
CA PRO A 152 6.31 -1.24 -12.38
C PRO A 152 6.00 -2.45 -11.49
N PHE A 153 5.02 -2.30 -10.60
CA PHE A 153 4.64 -3.24 -9.54
C PHE A 153 5.67 -3.48 -8.41
N ILE A 154 6.96 -3.57 -8.73
CA ILE A 154 8.02 -3.93 -7.76
C ILE A 154 8.41 -2.73 -6.87
N ARG A 155 8.59 -1.56 -7.48
CA ARG A 155 9.02 -0.34 -6.78
C ARG A 155 8.44 0.90 -7.47
N THR A 156 7.41 1.46 -6.85
CA THR A 156 6.71 2.67 -7.28
C THR A 156 6.55 3.62 -6.09
N SER A 157 6.38 4.92 -6.37
CA SER A 157 6.16 5.93 -5.34
C SER A 157 4.72 5.95 -4.83
N GLU A 158 3.77 5.47 -5.63
CA GLU A 158 2.39 5.17 -5.20
C GLU A 158 2.08 3.73 -5.55
N PHE A 159 1.43 3.02 -4.65
CA PHE A 159 1.02 1.65 -4.89
C PHE A 159 -0.28 1.34 -4.16
N LEU A 160 -1.07 0.46 -4.78
CA LEU A 160 -2.23 -0.15 -4.15
C LEU A 160 -1.75 -1.20 -3.16
N TRP A 161 -2.31 -1.19 -1.97
CA TRP A 161 -2.02 -2.20 -0.98
C TRP A 161 -3.20 -2.45 -0.07
N GLN A 162 -2.96 -3.38 0.84
CA GLN A 162 -3.81 -3.66 1.97
C GLN A 162 -3.00 -3.50 3.25
N GLU A 163 -3.56 -2.78 4.21
CA GLU A 163 -2.99 -2.66 5.55
C GLU A 163 -4.05 -3.06 6.59
N GLY A 164 -3.73 -4.08 7.39
CA GLY A 164 -4.59 -4.62 8.44
C GLY A 164 -4.06 -4.24 9.80
N HIS A 165 -4.89 -3.63 10.63
CA HIS A 165 -4.53 -3.25 12.00
C HIS A 165 -5.48 -3.95 12.97
N THR A 166 -4.89 -4.67 13.93
CA THR A 166 -5.65 -5.41 14.92
C THR A 166 -5.18 -5.07 16.32
N VAL A 167 -6.11 -5.07 17.28
CA VAL A 167 -5.85 -4.85 18.70
C VAL A 167 -6.51 -5.98 19.47
N HIS A 168 -5.74 -6.65 20.33
CA HIS A 168 -6.16 -7.85 21.05
C HIS A 168 -5.98 -7.66 22.56
N THR A 169 -6.65 -8.50 23.34
CA THR A 169 -6.55 -8.46 24.82
C THR A 169 -5.25 -9.08 25.30
N THR A 170 -4.77 -10.12 24.61
CA THR A 170 -3.58 -10.88 24.99
C THR A 170 -2.56 -10.94 23.86
N GLN A 171 -1.30 -11.16 24.22
CA GLN A 171 -0.21 -11.33 23.27
C GLN A 171 -0.41 -12.60 22.43
N GLU A 172 -0.87 -13.68 23.04
CA GLU A 172 -1.08 -14.96 22.36
C GLU A 172 -2.15 -14.87 21.27
N GLU A 173 -3.20 -14.07 21.47
CA GLU A 173 -4.20 -13.79 20.43
C GLU A 173 -3.61 -13.00 19.27
N ALA A 174 -2.79 -11.98 19.56
CA ALA A 174 -2.13 -11.17 18.54
C ALA A 174 -1.13 -12.00 17.71
N GLU A 175 -0.32 -12.84 18.34
CA GLU A 175 0.64 -13.72 17.65
C GLU A 175 -0.07 -14.75 16.76
N LYS A 176 -1.17 -15.34 17.25
CA LYS A 176 -2.01 -16.23 16.44
C LYS A 176 -2.59 -15.52 15.22
N GLU A 177 -3.01 -14.26 15.37
CA GLU A 177 -3.51 -13.46 14.24
C GLU A 177 -2.40 -13.21 13.22
N VAL A 178 -1.19 -12.85 13.67
CA VAL A 178 -0.03 -12.64 12.78
C VAL A 178 0.26 -13.87 11.93
N LEU A 179 0.34 -15.05 12.55
CA LEU A 179 0.62 -16.30 11.83
C LEU A 179 -0.51 -16.66 10.85
N LYS A 180 -1.77 -16.48 11.25
CA LYS A 180 -2.92 -16.71 10.34
C LYS A 180 -2.89 -15.81 9.11
N ILE A 181 -2.57 -14.53 9.29
CA ILE A 181 -2.48 -13.58 8.17
C ILE A 181 -1.29 -13.93 7.26
N LEU A 182 -0.15 -14.33 7.85
CA LEU A 182 1.00 -14.80 7.07
C LEU A 182 0.66 -16.05 6.24
N ASP A 183 -0.03 -17.03 6.82
CA ASP A 183 -0.48 -18.23 6.12
C ASP A 183 -1.47 -17.89 4.99
N ILE A 184 -2.35 -16.91 5.20
CA ILE A 184 -3.25 -16.40 4.15
C ILE A 184 -2.44 -15.81 3.01
N TYR A 185 -1.48 -14.91 3.29
CA TYR A 185 -0.63 -14.34 2.24
C TYR A 185 0.16 -15.41 1.49
N LYS A 186 0.67 -16.42 2.21
CA LYS A 186 1.33 -17.56 1.60
C LYS A 186 0.39 -18.32 0.64
N SER A 187 -0.84 -18.63 1.07
CA SER A 187 -1.81 -19.33 0.22
C SER A 187 -2.15 -18.56 -1.06
N ILE A 188 -2.26 -17.23 -0.99
CA ILE A 188 -2.51 -16.38 -2.16
C ILE A 188 -1.36 -16.45 -3.17
N ILE A 189 -0.12 -16.63 -2.72
CA ILE A 189 1.05 -16.63 -3.61
C ILE A 189 1.35 -18.04 -4.15
N GLU A 190 1.11 -19.08 -3.36
CA GLU A 190 1.49 -20.45 -3.70
C GLU A 190 0.36 -21.29 -4.31
N GLU A 191 -0.91 -20.99 -4.01
CA GLU A 191 -2.05 -21.86 -4.33
C GLU A 191 -3.12 -21.22 -5.24
N GLU A 192 -3.09 -19.89 -5.41
CA GLU A 192 -4.07 -19.11 -6.16
C GLU A 192 -3.42 -18.27 -7.27
#